data_AF-A0A178JBM1-F1
#
_entry.id   AF-A0A178JBM1-F1
#
_cell.length_a   1.000
_cell.length_b   1.000
_cell.length_c   1.000
_cell.angle_alpha   90.00
_cell.angle_beta   90.00
_cell.angle_gamma   90.00
#
_symmetry.space_group_name_H-M   'P 1'
#
loop_
_entity.id
_entity.type
_entity.pdbx_description
1 polymer ?
#
loop_
_entity_poly.entity_id
_entity_poly.type
_entity_poly.pdbx_seq_one_letter_code
_entity_poly.pdbx_strand_id
1 'polypeptide(L)'
;MTMKKFLAPSLIASLLVGCSSSIPTPNLDQFTEYTGGQSMGDATSLYWYTERLSFPYTAADYVSVGDYGWYKSDYRWEDGEIRELIREGQQLKDNQSLVPYRIHVRFSKDGEAIYQQYRLDGKVLPLKADKIAWLKQEALTIPTRTKEQSNSGVRLIQGYWDGSSFDTCAGQSYEQVEFNETLPSFVINRLASVDSYAAFLGTTRNKKVVVNQLLMLAEDSHDCIERPTLIEE
;
A
#
# COMPACT_ATOMS: atom_id res chain seq x y z
N MET A 1 43.67 -79.21 -29.36
CA MET A 1 42.24 -79.57 -29.49
C MET A 1 41.50 -78.90 -28.34
N THR A 2 40.52 -78.05 -28.67
CA THR A 2 39.40 -77.54 -27.83
C THR A 2 39.65 -76.64 -26.59
N MET A 3 39.16 -75.40 -26.70
CA MET A 3 39.02 -74.34 -25.71
C MET A 3 38.07 -74.70 -24.55
N LYS A 4 38.25 -74.07 -23.38
CA LYS A 4 37.16 -73.90 -22.39
C LYS A 4 37.02 -72.43 -21.99
N LYS A 5 35.81 -71.93 -22.20
CA LYS A 5 35.35 -70.56 -22.08
C LYS A 5 35.10 -70.21 -20.61
N PHE A 6 35.50 -69.01 -20.17
CA PHE A 6 34.92 -68.36 -19.00
C PHE A 6 34.31 -67.03 -19.46
N LEU A 7 32.99 -66.99 -19.49
CA LEU A 7 32.17 -65.80 -19.66
C LEU A 7 32.02 -65.15 -18.29
N ALA A 8 32.51 -63.94 -18.11
CA ALA A 8 32.14 -63.06 -17.00
C ALA A 8 31.16 -62.01 -17.54
N PRO A 9 29.90 -61.95 -17.06
CA PRO A 9 29.06 -60.79 -17.29
C PRO A 9 29.32 -59.79 -16.16
N SER A 10 29.79 -58.58 -16.48
CA SER A 10 29.78 -57.48 -15.51
C SER A 10 28.90 -56.36 -16.05
N LEU A 11 27.88 -56.07 -15.25
CA LEU A 11 26.84 -55.07 -15.40
C LEU A 11 27.39 -53.71 -15.84
N ILE A 12 26.92 -53.22 -16.99
CA ILE A 12 26.87 -51.78 -17.28
C ILE A 12 25.54 -51.29 -16.71
N ALA A 13 25.54 -50.83 -15.47
CA ALA A 13 24.45 -50.03 -14.91
C ALA A 13 24.80 -48.56 -15.18
N SER A 14 24.47 -48.08 -16.38
CA SER A 14 24.54 -46.66 -16.71
C SER A 14 23.51 -45.91 -15.87
N LEU A 15 24.01 -44.98 -15.06
CA LEU A 15 23.27 -44.03 -14.26
C LEU A 15 22.34 -43.19 -15.15
N LEU A 16 21.04 -43.48 -15.10
CA LEU A 16 20.00 -42.54 -15.52
C LEU A 16 19.88 -41.45 -14.43
N VAL A 17 20.77 -40.46 -14.46
CA VAL A 17 20.55 -39.22 -13.73
C VAL A 17 19.56 -38.38 -14.54
N GLY A 18 18.27 -38.70 -14.38
CA GLY A 18 17.20 -37.83 -14.83
C GLY A 18 17.17 -36.60 -13.93
N CYS A 19 17.77 -35.51 -14.38
CA CYS A 19 17.50 -34.20 -13.81
C CYS A 19 16.02 -33.87 -14.08
N SER A 20 15.15 -34.23 -13.14
CA SER A 20 13.80 -33.69 -13.07
C SER A 20 13.95 -32.20 -12.78
N SER A 21 13.97 -31.38 -13.84
CA SER A 21 13.66 -29.97 -13.73
C SER A 21 12.17 -29.89 -13.42
N SER A 22 11.82 -29.95 -12.13
CA SER A 22 10.49 -29.62 -11.66
C SER A 22 10.21 -28.18 -12.07
N ILE A 23 9.35 -28.01 -13.08
CA ILE A 23 8.72 -26.73 -13.38
C ILE A 23 8.08 -26.28 -12.06
N PRO A 24 8.44 -25.11 -11.50
CA PRO A 24 7.82 -24.65 -10.28
C PRO A 24 6.32 -24.54 -10.56
N THR A 25 5.52 -25.34 -9.86
CA THR A 25 4.07 -25.13 -9.84
C THR A 25 3.84 -23.71 -9.36
N PRO A 26 3.15 -22.84 -10.13
CA PRO A 26 2.85 -21.49 -9.69
C PRO A 26 2.10 -21.59 -8.35
N ASN A 27 2.64 -20.94 -7.34
CA ASN A 27 2.00 -20.88 -6.03
C ASN A 27 0.66 -20.16 -6.20
N LEU A 28 -0.45 -20.86 -5.95
CA LEU A 28 -1.81 -20.36 -6.14
C LEU A 28 -2.12 -19.16 -5.22
N ASP A 29 -1.31 -18.95 -4.17
CA ASP A 29 -1.42 -17.86 -3.21
C ASP A 29 -0.24 -16.88 -3.30
N GLN A 30 0.22 -16.56 -4.52
CA GLN A 30 1.23 -15.53 -4.69
C GLN A 30 0.61 -14.14 -4.47
N PHE A 31 0.96 -13.53 -3.32
CA PHE A 31 0.64 -12.14 -3.01
C PHE A 31 1.83 -11.21 -3.29
N THR A 32 1.53 -10.02 -3.79
CA THR A 32 2.50 -8.94 -3.96
C THR A 32 1.96 -7.68 -3.29
N GLU A 33 2.75 -7.06 -2.43
CA GLU A 33 2.38 -5.85 -1.72
C GLU A 33 3.09 -4.62 -2.30
N TYR A 34 2.35 -3.53 -2.35
CA TYR A 34 2.81 -2.24 -2.82
C TYR A 34 2.38 -1.17 -1.81
N THR A 35 3.19 -0.13 -1.69
CA THR A 35 2.85 1.05 -0.91
C THR A 35 3.15 2.29 -1.72
N GLY A 36 2.46 3.38 -1.40
CA GLY A 36 2.58 4.61 -2.15
C GLY A 36 1.84 5.77 -1.52
N GLY A 37 1.64 6.81 -2.30
CA GLY A 37 0.97 8.01 -1.83
C GLY A 37 1.02 9.13 -2.85
N GLN A 38 0.41 10.25 -2.54
CA GLN A 38 0.47 11.47 -3.34
C GLN A 38 0.02 12.67 -2.50
N SER A 39 0.37 13.86 -2.96
CA SER A 39 -0.22 15.12 -2.48
C SER A 39 -0.85 15.86 -3.66
N MET A 40 -2.09 16.31 -3.51
CA MET A 40 -2.84 17.04 -4.53
C MET A 40 -3.60 18.20 -3.87
N GLY A 41 -3.11 19.43 -4.08
CA GLY A 41 -3.59 20.59 -3.33
C GLY A 41 -3.30 20.38 -1.83
N ASP A 42 -4.32 20.55 -1.00
CA ASP A 42 -4.23 20.35 0.46
C ASP A 42 -4.43 18.89 0.90
N ALA A 43 -4.68 17.99 -0.05
CA ALA A 43 -4.91 16.57 0.24
C ALA A 43 -3.60 15.78 0.16
N THR A 44 -3.28 15.04 1.22
CA THR A 44 -2.25 14.00 1.21
C THR A 44 -2.91 12.63 1.35
N SER A 45 -2.50 11.68 0.51
CA SER A 45 -2.97 10.30 0.54
C SER A 45 -1.81 9.32 0.72
N LEU A 46 -1.99 8.34 1.60
CA LEU A 46 -1.09 7.21 1.81
C LEU A 46 -1.81 5.93 1.37
N TYR A 47 -1.11 5.05 0.67
CA TYR A 47 -1.71 3.88 0.03
C TYR A 47 -1.01 2.58 0.42
N TRP A 48 -1.82 1.55 0.64
CA TRP A 48 -1.41 0.14 0.74
C TRP A 48 -2.20 -0.67 -0.27
N TYR A 49 -1.53 -1.52 -1.03
CA TYR A 49 -2.17 -2.31 -2.07
C TYR A 49 -1.59 -3.72 -2.12
N THR A 50 -2.45 -4.71 -2.28
CA THR A 50 -2.08 -6.12 -2.40
C THR A 50 -2.70 -6.70 -3.67
N GLU A 51 -1.87 -7.38 -4.46
CA GLU A 51 -2.29 -8.22 -5.58
C GLU A 51 -2.29 -9.70 -5.19
N ARG A 52 -3.21 -10.47 -5.77
CA ARG A 52 -3.17 -11.93 -5.79
C ARG A 52 -3.08 -12.40 -7.24
N LEU A 53 -2.02 -13.12 -7.60
CA LEU A 53 -1.77 -13.59 -8.98
C LEU A 53 -1.84 -12.47 -10.04
N SER A 54 -1.36 -11.27 -9.71
CA SER A 54 -1.39 -10.04 -10.54
C SER A 54 -2.75 -9.36 -10.70
N PHE A 55 -3.79 -9.83 -10.00
CA PHE A 55 -5.09 -9.15 -9.93
C PHE A 55 -5.20 -8.33 -8.64
N PRO A 56 -5.90 -7.18 -8.67
CA PRO A 56 -6.27 -6.47 -7.45
C PRO A 56 -6.95 -7.41 -6.46
N TYR A 57 -6.51 -7.40 -5.20
CA TYR A 57 -7.09 -8.21 -4.14
C TYR A 57 -7.63 -7.32 -3.02
N THR A 58 -6.76 -6.52 -2.40
CA THR A 58 -7.15 -5.56 -1.36
C THR A 58 -6.37 -4.27 -1.51
N ALA A 59 -6.95 -3.16 -1.06
CA ALA A 59 -6.25 -1.90 -0.93
C ALA A 59 -6.76 -1.15 0.30
N ALA A 60 -5.97 -0.22 0.78
CA ALA A 60 -6.38 0.70 1.82
C ALA A 60 -5.75 2.08 1.59
N ASP A 61 -6.43 3.12 2.07
CA ASP A 61 -5.90 4.47 2.05
C ASP A 61 -6.12 5.21 3.36
N TYR A 62 -5.19 6.11 3.66
CA TYR A 62 -5.40 7.19 4.62
C TYR A 62 -5.28 8.50 3.87
N VAL A 63 -6.25 9.40 4.04
CA VAL A 63 -6.27 10.69 3.39
C VAL A 63 -6.52 11.78 4.42
N SER A 64 -5.67 12.79 4.43
CA SER A 64 -5.87 14.04 5.19
C SER A 64 -6.03 15.19 4.22
N VAL A 65 -6.97 16.09 4.48
CA VAL A 65 -7.32 17.22 3.60
C VAL A 65 -7.33 18.50 4.42
N GLY A 66 -6.18 18.90 4.95
CA GLY A 66 -6.02 20.08 5.80
C GLY A 66 -7.13 20.18 6.86
N ASP A 67 -7.79 21.35 6.92
CA ASP A 67 -8.86 21.64 7.87
C ASP A 67 -10.23 21.01 7.49
N TYR A 68 -10.34 20.39 6.30
CA TYR A 68 -11.58 19.80 5.81
C TYR A 68 -11.86 18.40 6.36
N GLY A 69 -10.85 17.77 6.96
CA GLY A 69 -10.96 16.50 7.67
C GLY A 69 -10.01 15.44 7.14
N TRP A 70 -10.31 14.20 7.49
CA TRP A 70 -9.50 13.03 7.17
C TRP A 70 -10.37 11.80 7.04
N TYR A 71 -9.88 10.79 6.34
CA TYR A 71 -10.52 9.48 6.32
C TYR A 71 -9.53 8.36 6.11
N LYS A 72 -9.96 7.16 6.48
CA LYS A 72 -9.35 5.92 6.08
C LYS A 72 -10.35 5.07 5.31
N SER A 73 -9.86 4.35 4.31
CA SER A 73 -10.68 3.47 3.48
C SER A 73 -10.05 2.08 3.40
N ASP A 74 -10.90 1.09 3.22
CA ASP A 74 -10.53 -0.30 2.95
C ASP A 74 -11.36 -0.81 1.77
N TYR A 75 -10.72 -1.54 0.88
CA TYR A 75 -11.24 -1.93 -0.42
C TYR A 75 -10.95 -3.40 -0.68
N ARG A 76 -11.93 -4.12 -1.22
CA ARG A 76 -11.79 -5.53 -1.61
C ARG A 76 -12.25 -5.75 -3.04
N TRP A 77 -11.45 -6.51 -3.79
CA TRP A 77 -11.74 -6.96 -5.15
C TRP A 77 -11.96 -8.47 -5.18
N GLU A 78 -12.77 -8.89 -6.14
CA GLU A 78 -12.97 -10.29 -6.49
C GLU A 78 -13.21 -10.36 -8.00
N ASP A 79 -12.45 -11.23 -8.67
CA ASP A 79 -12.44 -11.36 -10.12
C ASP A 79 -12.10 -10.06 -10.87
N GLY A 80 -11.22 -9.24 -10.29
CA GLY A 80 -10.78 -7.96 -10.87
C GLY A 80 -11.75 -6.80 -10.68
N GLU A 81 -12.94 -7.05 -10.13
CA GLU A 81 -13.97 -6.03 -9.87
C GLU A 81 -14.06 -5.70 -8.38
N ILE A 82 -14.30 -4.42 -8.06
CA ILE A 82 -14.48 -3.99 -6.68
C ILE A 82 -15.78 -4.58 -6.11
N ARG A 83 -15.69 -5.22 -4.94
CA ARG A 83 -16.84 -5.86 -4.26
C ARG A 83 -17.28 -5.14 -3.02
N GLU A 84 -16.35 -4.49 -2.35
CA GLU A 84 -16.64 -3.84 -1.09
C GLU A 84 -15.70 -2.67 -0.85
N LEU A 85 -16.27 -1.63 -0.27
CA LEU A 85 -15.58 -0.44 0.16
C LEU A 85 -16.18 0.01 1.48
N ILE A 86 -15.32 0.21 2.46
CA ILE A 86 -15.66 0.89 3.71
C ILE A 86 -14.75 2.11 3.83
N ARG A 87 -15.34 3.26 4.17
CA ARG A 87 -14.62 4.49 4.48
C ARG A 87 -15.17 5.09 5.76
N GLU A 88 -14.29 5.52 6.65
CA GLU A 88 -14.67 6.24 7.85
C GLU A 88 -13.66 7.34 8.18
N GLY A 89 -14.14 8.36 8.89
CA GLY A 89 -13.30 9.47 9.31
C GLY A 89 -14.14 10.67 9.72
N GLN A 90 -13.56 11.85 9.54
CA GLN A 90 -14.21 13.12 9.81
C GLN A 90 -14.28 13.97 8.55
N GLN A 91 -15.41 14.63 8.34
CA GLN A 91 -15.59 15.59 7.25
C GLN A 91 -16.22 16.87 7.77
N LEU A 92 -15.90 17.99 7.13
CA LEU A 92 -16.50 19.27 7.42
C LEU A 92 -18.00 19.26 7.08
N LYS A 93 -18.84 19.61 8.06
CA LYS A 93 -20.28 19.77 7.88
C LYS A 93 -20.65 21.24 8.02
N ASP A 94 -21.39 21.74 7.04
CA ASP A 94 -21.90 23.12 6.96
C ASP A 94 -20.82 24.19 7.16
N ASN A 95 -19.57 23.90 6.78
CA ASN A 95 -18.38 24.74 6.97
C ASN A 95 -18.12 25.19 8.42
N GLN A 96 -18.64 24.44 9.40
CA GLN A 96 -18.58 24.82 10.82
C GLN A 96 -17.72 23.86 11.64
N SER A 97 -17.95 22.56 11.48
CA SER A 97 -17.31 21.57 12.35
C SER A 97 -17.05 20.26 11.61
N LEU A 98 -15.94 19.62 11.98
CA LEU A 98 -15.67 18.24 11.62
C LEU A 98 -16.63 17.31 12.36
N VAL A 99 -17.34 16.46 11.62
CA VAL A 99 -18.24 15.45 12.17
C VAL A 99 -17.86 14.06 11.68
N PRO A 100 -18.09 13.01 12.48
CA PRO A 100 -17.79 11.65 12.07
C PRO A 100 -18.72 11.21 10.94
N TYR A 101 -18.18 10.42 10.02
CA TYR A 101 -18.96 9.79 8.97
C TYR A 101 -18.44 8.39 8.66
N ARG A 102 -19.32 7.56 8.11
CA ARG A 102 -18.98 6.24 7.59
C ARG A 102 -19.77 5.93 6.34
N ILE A 103 -19.08 5.44 5.31
CA ILE A 103 -19.65 4.92 4.08
C ILE A 103 -19.31 3.44 3.99
N HIS A 104 -20.28 2.62 3.64
CA HIS A 104 -20.10 1.20 3.36
C HIS A 104 -20.92 0.85 2.13
N VAL A 105 -20.24 0.36 1.09
CA VAL A 105 -20.88 -0.04 -0.17
C VAL A 105 -20.41 -1.45 -0.52
N ARG A 106 -21.35 -2.32 -0.91
CA ARG A 106 -21.04 -3.61 -1.55
C ARG A 106 -21.60 -3.63 -2.95
N PHE A 107 -20.85 -4.24 -3.86
CA PHE A 107 -21.15 -4.27 -5.28
C PHE A 107 -21.44 -5.70 -5.77
N SER A 108 -22.33 -5.81 -6.75
CA SER A 108 -22.52 -7.04 -7.52
C SER A 108 -21.31 -7.31 -8.41
N LYS A 109 -21.29 -8.48 -9.05
CA LYS A 109 -20.31 -8.83 -10.10
C LYS A 109 -20.36 -7.91 -11.31
N ASP A 110 -21.51 -7.27 -11.54
CA ASP A 110 -21.73 -6.34 -12.63
C ASP A 110 -21.41 -4.89 -12.19
N GLY A 111 -20.91 -4.73 -10.96
CA GLY A 111 -20.55 -3.45 -10.37
C GLY A 111 -21.73 -2.64 -9.81
N GLU A 112 -22.94 -3.17 -9.76
CA GLU A 112 -24.09 -2.43 -9.21
C GLU A 112 -24.01 -2.37 -7.68
N ALA A 113 -24.36 -1.24 -7.06
CA ALA A 113 -24.40 -1.14 -5.60
C ALA A 113 -25.59 -1.96 -5.06
N ILE A 114 -25.30 -3.11 -4.44
CA ILE A 114 -26.30 -4.01 -3.86
C ILE A 114 -26.54 -3.76 -2.36
N TYR A 115 -25.62 -3.04 -1.73
CA TYR A 115 -25.75 -2.57 -0.37
C TYR A 115 -25.08 -1.20 -0.26
N GLN A 116 -25.74 -0.29 0.45
CA GLN A 116 -25.23 1.05 0.72
C GLN A 116 -25.64 1.52 2.12
N GLN A 117 -24.69 2.02 2.88
CA GLN A 117 -24.92 2.71 4.13
C GLN A 117 -24.04 3.94 4.18
N TYR A 118 -24.65 5.11 4.31
CA TYR A 118 -23.95 6.35 4.59
C TYR A 118 -24.47 6.93 5.89
N ARG A 119 -23.60 7.03 6.88
CA ARG A 119 -23.85 7.70 8.16
C ARG A 119 -23.05 8.98 8.22
N LEU A 120 -23.71 10.09 8.52
CA LEU A 120 -23.09 11.38 8.77
C LEU A 120 -23.62 11.90 10.09
N ASP A 121 -22.73 12.09 11.08
CA ASP A 121 -23.12 12.63 12.39
C ASP A 121 -24.28 11.83 13.01
N GLY A 122 -24.15 10.50 12.99
CA GLY A 122 -25.16 9.54 13.46
C GLY A 122 -26.40 9.37 12.57
N LYS A 123 -26.63 10.25 11.58
CA LYS A 123 -27.80 10.20 10.69
C LYS A 123 -27.53 9.33 9.47
N VAL A 124 -28.48 8.46 9.12
CA VAL A 124 -28.43 7.69 7.88
C VAL A 124 -28.93 8.55 6.72
N LEU A 125 -28.11 8.70 5.69
CA LEU A 125 -28.39 9.52 4.52
C LEU A 125 -28.34 8.65 3.25
N PRO A 126 -29.08 9.01 2.19
CA PRO A 126 -28.94 8.34 0.90
C PRO A 126 -27.57 8.64 0.28
N LEU A 127 -26.90 7.62 -0.24
CA LEU A 127 -25.70 7.78 -1.03
C LEU A 127 -26.10 7.97 -2.49
N LYS A 128 -25.68 9.09 -3.09
CA LYS A 128 -26.00 9.43 -4.47
C LYS A 128 -25.11 8.65 -5.47
N ALA A 129 -25.64 8.41 -6.67
CA ALA A 129 -24.95 7.63 -7.69
C ALA A 129 -23.61 8.23 -8.13
N ASP A 130 -23.51 9.56 -8.22
CA ASP A 130 -22.26 10.29 -8.49
C ASP A 130 -21.19 10.04 -7.41
N LYS A 131 -21.58 10.04 -6.14
CA LYS A 131 -20.67 9.73 -5.03
C LYS A 131 -20.19 8.27 -5.08
N ILE A 132 -21.06 7.34 -5.45
CA ILE A 132 -20.69 5.92 -5.64
C ILE A 132 -19.69 5.78 -6.78
N ALA A 133 -19.94 6.42 -7.93
CA ALA A 133 -19.03 6.41 -9.07
C ALA A 133 -17.67 7.02 -8.71
N TRP A 134 -17.66 8.13 -7.96
CA TRP A 134 -16.43 8.74 -7.48
C TRP A 134 -15.63 7.82 -6.55
N LEU A 135 -16.28 7.17 -5.58
CA LEU A 135 -15.63 6.22 -4.67
C LEU A 135 -14.98 5.05 -5.43
N LYS A 136 -15.65 4.53 -6.46
CA LYS A 136 -15.07 3.50 -7.33
C LYS A 136 -13.83 4.01 -8.07
N GLN A 137 -13.91 5.23 -8.61
CA GLN A 137 -12.79 5.80 -9.35
C GLN A 137 -11.56 5.99 -8.44
N GLU A 138 -11.75 6.43 -7.20
CA GLU A 138 -10.66 6.49 -6.22
C GLU A 138 -10.04 5.11 -5.98
N ALA A 139 -10.85 4.07 -5.79
CA ALA A 139 -10.35 2.72 -5.60
C ALA A 139 -9.49 2.23 -6.78
N LEU A 140 -9.87 2.57 -8.02
CA LEU A 140 -9.12 2.20 -9.24
C LEU A 140 -7.79 2.97 -9.38
N THR A 141 -7.65 4.12 -8.73
CA THR A 141 -6.41 4.91 -8.79
C THR A 141 -5.29 4.27 -7.97
N ILE A 142 -5.61 3.57 -6.88
CA ILE A 142 -4.64 3.01 -5.95
C ILE A 142 -3.72 1.99 -6.65
N PRO A 143 -4.23 0.93 -7.32
CA PRO A 143 -3.39 -0.03 -8.04
C PRO A 143 -2.45 0.63 -9.05
N THR A 144 -2.98 1.61 -9.81
CA THR A 144 -2.23 2.33 -10.82
C THR A 144 -1.05 3.08 -10.20
N ARG A 145 -1.33 3.89 -9.17
CA ARG A 145 -0.32 4.74 -8.52
C ARG A 145 0.76 3.93 -7.80
N THR A 146 0.36 2.94 -7.00
CA THR A 146 1.34 2.16 -6.22
C THR A 146 2.24 1.33 -7.12
N LYS A 147 1.73 0.82 -8.25
CA LYS A 147 2.53 0.08 -9.24
C LYS A 147 3.46 0.99 -10.01
N GLU A 148 3.00 2.16 -10.46
CA GLU A 148 3.86 3.17 -11.10
C GLU A 148 5.05 3.55 -10.21
N GLN A 149 4.79 3.79 -8.92
CA GLN A 149 5.82 4.13 -7.94
C GLN A 149 6.77 2.96 -7.69
N SER A 150 6.22 1.76 -7.47
CA SER A 150 7.03 0.55 -7.28
C SER A 150 7.91 0.22 -8.48
N ASN A 151 7.42 0.39 -9.71
CA ASN A 151 8.19 0.19 -10.94
C ASN A 151 9.36 1.19 -11.06
N SER A 152 9.24 2.35 -10.41
CA SER A 152 10.29 3.37 -10.30
C SER A 152 11.19 3.17 -9.07
N GLY A 153 10.98 2.08 -8.31
CA GLY A 153 11.68 1.78 -7.05
C GLY A 153 11.23 2.62 -5.85
N VAL A 154 10.23 3.49 -6.03
CA VAL A 154 9.73 4.41 -5.02
C VAL A 154 8.63 3.73 -4.20
N ARG A 155 8.66 3.93 -2.89
CA ARG A 155 7.67 3.40 -1.94
C ARG A 155 7.29 4.43 -0.89
N LEU A 156 6.19 4.19 -0.19
CA LEU A 156 5.87 4.93 1.03
C LEU A 156 6.86 4.54 2.13
N ILE A 157 7.39 5.55 2.81
CA ILE A 157 8.25 5.40 3.98
C ILE A 157 7.74 6.41 5.01
N GLN A 158 7.52 5.95 6.22
CA GLN A 158 7.10 6.77 7.35
C GLN A 158 7.91 6.43 8.60
N GLY A 159 8.05 7.38 9.50
CA GLY A 159 8.88 7.26 10.68
C GLY A 159 9.10 8.60 11.36
N TYR A 160 10.08 8.61 12.26
CA TYR A 160 10.45 9.76 13.06
C TYR A 160 11.83 10.25 12.64
N TRP A 161 11.96 11.55 12.44
CA TRP A 161 13.23 12.20 12.17
C TRP A 161 13.62 13.11 13.33
N ASP A 162 14.82 12.90 13.89
CA ASP A 162 15.39 13.70 14.98
C ASP A 162 16.38 14.80 14.49
N GLY A 163 16.42 15.02 13.18
CA GLY A 163 17.40 15.91 12.52
C GLY A 163 18.74 15.27 12.18
N SER A 164 19.03 14.08 12.70
CA SER A 164 20.26 13.32 12.44
C SER A 164 19.99 11.94 11.84
N SER A 165 19.02 11.21 12.38
CA SER A 165 18.66 9.85 12.01
C SER A 165 17.16 9.71 11.82
N PHE A 166 16.79 8.82 10.91
CA PHE A 166 15.39 8.54 10.59
C PHE A 166 15.04 7.11 10.97
N ASP A 167 14.15 6.97 11.95
CA ASP A 167 13.65 5.71 12.45
C ASP A 167 12.29 5.42 11.84
N THR A 168 12.23 4.43 10.95
CA THR A 168 10.98 4.03 10.31
C THR A 168 9.99 3.44 11.33
N CYS A 169 8.70 3.58 11.04
CA CYS A 169 7.63 2.89 11.74
C CYS A 169 7.76 1.35 11.76
N ALA A 170 8.60 0.78 10.89
CA ALA A 170 8.89 -0.65 10.84
C ALA A 170 10.15 -1.06 11.66
N GLY A 171 10.75 -0.12 12.40
CA GLY A 171 11.90 -0.38 13.27
C GLY A 171 13.27 -0.38 12.59
N GLN A 172 13.36 0.10 11.34
CA GLN A 172 14.64 0.31 10.64
C GLN A 172 15.13 1.75 10.82
N SER A 173 16.41 1.91 11.16
CA SER A 173 17.06 3.20 11.34
C SER A 173 17.98 3.55 10.17
N TYR A 174 17.98 4.83 9.78
CA TYR A 174 18.82 5.39 8.73
C TYR A 174 19.60 6.59 9.25
N GLU A 175 20.90 6.66 8.94
CA GLU A 175 21.81 7.72 9.41
C GLU A 175 21.82 8.95 8.51
N GLN A 176 21.18 8.87 7.34
CA GLN A 176 21.18 9.93 6.35
C GLN A 176 19.81 10.02 5.66
N VAL A 177 19.29 11.25 5.59
CA VAL A 177 18.12 11.60 4.80
C VAL A 177 18.55 12.61 3.74
N GLU A 178 18.38 12.26 2.48
CA GLU A 178 18.64 13.17 1.35
C GLU A 178 17.37 13.44 0.56
N PHE A 179 17.21 14.68 0.11
CA PHE A 179 16.07 15.10 -0.69
C PHE A 179 16.52 15.27 -2.15
N ASN A 180 15.84 14.56 -3.07
CA ASN A 180 16.11 14.67 -4.50
C ASN A 180 15.68 16.03 -5.07
N GLU A 181 14.63 16.62 -4.51
CA GLU A 181 14.22 17.97 -4.81
C GLU A 181 14.73 18.94 -3.76
N THR A 182 14.99 20.18 -4.17
CA THR A 182 15.40 21.23 -3.23
C THR A 182 14.19 21.62 -2.39
N LEU A 183 13.95 20.91 -1.29
CA LEU A 183 13.04 21.40 -0.26
C LEU A 183 13.56 22.78 0.20
N PRO A 184 12.67 23.76 0.41
CA PRO A 184 13.09 25.04 0.97
C PRO A 184 13.87 24.81 2.26
N SER A 185 15.00 25.49 2.42
CA SER A 185 15.90 25.31 3.57
C SER A 185 15.19 25.50 4.91
N PHE A 186 14.15 26.34 4.98
CA PHE A 186 13.28 26.46 6.15
C PHE A 186 12.58 25.15 6.54
N VAL A 187 12.11 24.35 5.58
CA VAL A 187 11.46 23.06 5.84
C VAL A 187 12.48 22.08 6.41
N ILE A 188 13.66 22.01 5.79
CA ILE A 188 14.78 21.17 6.28
C ILE A 188 15.21 21.59 7.69
N ASN A 189 15.35 22.89 7.94
CA ASN A 189 15.79 23.42 9.23
C ASN A 189 14.74 23.21 10.32
N ARG A 190 13.44 23.36 10.00
CA ARG A 190 12.36 23.09 10.95
C ARG A 190 12.34 21.61 11.32
N LEU A 191 12.47 20.74 10.33
CA LEU A 191 12.50 19.29 10.52
C LEU A 191 13.71 18.81 11.31
N ALA A 192 14.87 19.44 11.14
CA ALA A 192 16.06 19.09 11.89
C ALA A 192 16.11 19.69 13.30
N SER A 193 15.18 20.58 13.64
CA SER A 193 15.16 21.30 14.93
C SER A 193 14.19 20.71 15.96
N VAL A 194 13.29 19.82 15.55
CA VAL A 194 12.24 19.22 16.37
C VAL A 194 12.06 17.79 15.92
N ASP A 195 12.10 16.83 16.85
CA ASP A 195 11.74 15.44 16.59
C ASP A 195 10.34 15.42 15.97
N SER A 196 10.24 14.86 14.76
CA SER A 196 9.03 14.99 13.94
C SER A 196 8.67 13.67 13.28
N TYR A 197 7.38 13.34 13.27
CA TYR A 197 6.86 12.34 12.35
C TYR A 197 6.95 12.85 10.91
N ALA A 198 7.40 11.99 10.01
CA ALA A 198 7.43 12.28 8.57
C ALA A 198 6.97 11.07 7.76
N ALA A 199 6.19 11.34 6.72
CA ALA A 199 5.87 10.38 5.66
C ALA A 199 6.30 10.94 4.31
N PHE A 200 6.93 10.11 3.49
CA PHE A 200 7.39 10.49 2.17
C PHE A 200 7.39 9.32 1.19
N LEU A 201 7.37 9.66 -0.09
CA LEU A 201 7.76 8.77 -1.17
C LEU A 201 9.26 8.79 -1.31
N GLY A 202 9.89 7.63 -1.31
CA GLY A 202 11.34 7.55 -1.40
C GLY A 202 11.88 6.17 -1.76
N THR A 203 13.20 6.09 -1.77
CA THR A 203 13.98 4.86 -1.89
C THR A 203 14.89 4.72 -0.67
N THR A 204 15.33 3.50 -0.38
CA THR A 204 16.29 3.23 0.68
C THR A 204 17.50 2.52 0.12
N ARG A 205 18.70 3.01 0.44
CA ARG A 205 19.97 2.42 -0.01
C ARG A 205 20.97 2.46 1.13
N ASN A 206 21.49 1.29 1.51
CA ASN A 206 22.39 1.16 2.68
C ASN A 206 21.73 1.80 3.92
N LYS A 207 22.44 2.70 4.61
CA LYS A 207 21.96 3.45 5.78
C LYS A 207 21.33 4.81 5.44
N LYS A 208 20.84 4.95 4.21
CA LYS A 208 20.33 6.22 3.69
C LYS A 208 18.94 6.09 3.12
N VAL A 209 18.12 7.09 3.39
CA VAL A 209 16.85 7.35 2.76
C VAL A 209 17.01 8.46 1.73
N VAL A 210 16.49 8.23 0.52
CA VAL A 210 16.38 9.26 -0.51
C VAL A 210 14.90 9.60 -0.67
N VAL A 211 14.54 10.82 -0.29
CA VAL A 211 13.20 11.37 -0.36
C VAL A 211 12.96 11.95 -1.75
N ASN A 212 12.00 11.37 -2.46
CA ASN A 212 11.52 11.87 -3.74
C ASN A 212 10.44 12.93 -3.55
N GLN A 213 9.50 12.70 -2.64
CA GLN A 213 8.42 13.64 -2.34
C GLN A 213 8.04 13.53 -0.86
N LEU A 214 8.02 14.67 -0.18
CA LEU A 214 7.48 14.78 1.16
C LEU A 214 5.94 14.78 1.11
N LEU A 215 5.29 13.91 1.88
CA LEU A 215 3.83 13.77 1.91
C LEU A 215 3.22 14.40 3.17
N MET A 216 3.82 14.16 4.33
CA MET A 216 3.30 14.60 5.62
C MET A 216 4.42 14.91 6.59
N LEU A 217 4.19 15.93 7.42
CA LEU A 217 4.99 16.28 8.58
C LEU A 217 4.07 16.54 9.76
N ALA A 218 4.39 15.95 10.91
CA ALA A 218 3.67 16.16 12.16
C ALA A 218 4.65 16.11 13.34
N GLU A 219 4.15 16.44 14.52
CA GLU A 219 4.91 16.38 15.77
C GLU A 219 5.30 14.93 16.12
N ASP A 220 6.30 14.73 16.98
CA ASP A 220 6.77 13.42 17.45
C ASP A 220 5.68 12.59 18.15
N SER A 221 4.68 13.23 18.74
CA SER A 221 3.53 12.55 19.34
C SER A 221 2.56 11.95 18.31
N HIS A 222 2.77 12.18 17.01
CA HIS A 222 1.91 11.63 15.97
C HIS A 222 2.24 10.16 15.73
N ASP A 223 1.29 9.28 16.00
CA ASP A 223 1.44 7.84 15.79
C ASP A 223 1.69 7.49 14.31
N CYS A 224 2.42 6.40 14.10
CA CYS A 224 2.56 5.82 12.77
C CYS A 224 1.18 5.46 12.20
N ILE A 225 0.96 5.80 10.93
CA ILE A 225 -0.31 5.52 10.27
C ILE A 225 -0.31 4.05 9.86
N GLU A 226 -1.14 3.26 10.53
CA GLU A 226 -1.32 1.85 10.21
C GLU A 226 -2.15 1.67 8.94
N ARG A 227 -1.90 0.57 8.22
CA ARG A 227 -2.76 0.13 7.11
C ARG A 227 -4.19 -0.03 7.64
N PRO A 228 -5.18 0.70 7.09
CA PRO A 228 -6.57 0.52 7.50
C PRO A 228 -7.06 -0.91 7.27
N THR A 229 -7.80 -1.43 8.26
CA THR A 229 -8.49 -2.73 8.21
C THR A 229 -9.92 -2.52 8.68
N LEU A 230 -10.83 -2.27 7.74
CA LEU A 230 -12.25 -1.98 8.02
C LEU A 230 -13.18 -3.09 7.55
N ILE A 231 -12.74 -3.89 6.57
CA ILE A 231 -13.45 -5.07 6.05
C ILE A 231 -12.91 -6.30 6.78
N GLU A 232 -13.80 -7.07 7.39
CA GLU A 232 -13.44 -8.34 8.04
C GLU A 232 -13.04 -9.40 6.99
N GLU A 233 -12.02 -10.20 7.32
CA GLU A 233 -11.53 -11.33 6.50
C GLU A 233 -12.54 -12.48 6.40
#